data_AF-A0A962NDC8-F1
#
_entry.id   AF-A0A962NDC8-F1
#
_cell.length_a   1.000
_cell.length_b   1.000
_cell.length_c   1.000
_cell.angle_alpha   90.00
_cell.angle_beta   90.00
_cell.angle_gamma   90.00
#
_symmetry.space_group_name_H-M   'P 1'
#
loop_
_entity.id
_entity.type
_entity.pdbx_description
1 polymer ?
#
loop_
_entity_poly.entity_id
_entity_poly.type
_entity_poly.pdbx_seq_one_letter_code
_entity_poly.pdbx_strand_id
1 'polypeptide(L)'
;NETDKAFRQAYNAAFDMVPDVYAVQGFDAAQILDIGLKATGGDVSKTAEIAAAVESTEIDSPRGKFTLSKAHNPIQDIYLREAKGEENVMIGVAVEKLDDPAKGCRL
;
A
#
# COMPACT_ATOMS: atom_id res chain seq x y z
N ASN A 1 6.97 0.18 -10.80
CA ASN A 1 8.15 -0.19 -9.97
C ASN A 1 8.34 -1.70 -10.08
N GLU A 2 9.40 -2.30 -9.50
CA GLU A 2 9.63 -3.75 -9.62
C GLU A 2 8.55 -4.58 -8.90
N THR A 3 8.05 -4.11 -7.75
CA THR A 3 6.95 -4.73 -7.00
C THR A 3 5.68 -4.86 -7.84
N ASP A 4 5.31 -3.82 -8.59
CA ASP A 4 4.16 -3.82 -9.50
C ASP A 4 4.31 -4.83 -10.64
N LYS A 5 5.51 -4.93 -11.24
CA LYS A 5 5.78 -5.90 -12.31
C LYS A 5 5.61 -7.33 -11.78
N ALA A 6 6.21 -7.63 -10.64
CA ALA A 6 6.11 -8.95 -10.02
C ALA A 6 4.68 -9.27 -9.58
N PHE A 7 3.99 -8.31 -8.96
CA PHE A 7 2.60 -8.44 -8.52
C PHE A 7 1.65 -8.72 -9.69
N ARG A 8 1.72 -7.93 -10.77
CA ARG A 8 0.88 -8.11 -11.96
C ARG A 8 1.12 -9.47 -12.62
N GLN A 9 2.38 -9.88 -12.74
CA GLN A 9 2.73 -11.18 -13.30
C GLN A 9 2.14 -12.32 -12.46
N ALA A 10 2.31 -12.28 -11.14
CA ALA A 10 1.80 -13.30 -10.24
C ALA A 10 0.26 -13.34 -10.21
N TYR A 11 -0.38 -12.16 -10.18
CA TYR A 11 -1.83 -12.05 -10.15
C TYR A 11 -2.46 -12.58 -11.44
N ASN A 12 -1.90 -12.21 -12.60
CA ASN A 12 -2.39 -12.72 -13.88
C ASN A 12 -2.21 -14.25 -13.99
N ALA A 13 -1.06 -14.78 -13.56
CA ALA A 13 -0.83 -16.22 -13.55
C ALA A 13 -1.80 -16.99 -12.63
N ALA A 14 -2.22 -16.38 -11.52
CA ALA A 14 -3.11 -17.00 -10.54
C ALA A 14 -4.60 -16.92 -10.92
N PHE A 15 -5.01 -15.83 -11.58
CA PHE A 15 -6.42 -15.51 -11.75
C PHE A 15 -6.86 -15.26 -13.19
N ASP A 16 -5.94 -15.23 -14.15
CA ASP A 16 -6.19 -14.83 -15.56
C ASP A 16 -6.85 -13.44 -15.67
N MET A 17 -6.48 -12.52 -14.77
CA MET A 17 -7.01 -11.17 -14.69
C MET A 17 -5.90 -10.16 -14.50
N VAL A 18 -6.16 -8.90 -14.90
CA VAL A 18 -5.30 -7.76 -14.57
C VAL A 18 -5.73 -7.23 -13.19
N PRO A 19 -4.81 -7.06 -12.21
CA PRO A 19 -5.19 -6.54 -10.91
C PRO A 19 -5.55 -5.06 -10.99
N ASP A 20 -6.52 -4.67 -10.17
CA ASP A 20 -6.93 -3.28 -9.98
C ASP A 20 -6.45 -2.73 -8.62
N VAL A 21 -6.95 -1.54 -8.26
CA VAL A 21 -6.60 -0.87 -7.01
C VAL A 21 -7.02 -1.66 -5.78
N TYR A 22 -8.11 -2.43 -5.83
CA TYR A 22 -8.60 -3.21 -4.69
C TYR A 22 -7.69 -4.41 -4.43
N ALA A 23 -7.20 -5.06 -5.50
CA ALA A 23 -6.21 -6.12 -5.39
C ALA A 23 -4.90 -5.60 -4.76
N VAL A 24 -4.44 -4.40 -5.15
CA VAL A 24 -3.27 -3.76 -4.54
C VAL A 24 -3.50 -3.45 -3.06
N GLN A 25 -4.66 -2.93 -2.68
CA GLN A 25 -4.99 -2.64 -1.28
C GLN A 25 -4.98 -3.92 -0.40
N GLY A 26 -5.47 -5.04 -0.94
CA GLY A 26 -5.39 -6.34 -0.27
C GLY A 26 -3.96 -6.85 -0.12
N PHE A 27 -3.14 -6.69 -1.17
CA PHE A 27 -1.71 -7.02 -1.13
C PHE A 27 -0.99 -6.20 -0.07
N ASP A 28 -1.22 -4.89 -0.02
CA ASP A 28 -0.63 -4.00 0.98
C ASP A 28 -1.07 -4.35 2.41
N ALA A 29 -2.34 -4.72 2.61
CA ALA A 29 -2.83 -5.17 3.92
C ALA A 29 -2.10 -6.43 4.40
N ALA A 30 -1.82 -7.38 3.50
CA ALA A 30 -1.04 -8.58 3.84
C ALA A 30 0.42 -8.23 4.17
N GLN A 31 1.04 -7.29 3.44
CA GLN A 31 2.38 -6.80 3.75
C GLN A 31 2.45 -6.12 5.13
N ILE A 32 1.47 -5.26 5.45
CA ILE A 32 1.37 -4.59 6.75
C ILE A 32 1.24 -5.62 7.89
N LEU A 33 0.40 -6.65 7.70
CA LEU A 33 0.26 -7.73 8.67
C LEU A 33 1.58 -8.50 8.86
N ASP A 34 2.27 -8.82 7.78
CA ASP A 34 3.56 -9.53 7.81
C ASP A 34 4.64 -8.72 8.54
N ILE A 35 4.72 -7.40 8.31
CA ILE A 35 5.62 -6.49 9.04
C ILE A 35 5.36 -6.58 10.55
N GLY A 36 4.11 -6.46 10.96
CA GLY A 36 3.70 -6.52 12.36
C GLY A 36 4.05 -7.85 13.01
N LEU A 37 3.70 -8.97 12.37
CA LEU A 37 3.97 -10.31 12.90
C LEU A 37 5.46 -10.61 12.99
N LYS A 38 6.26 -10.18 12.00
CA LYS A 38 7.72 -10.35 12.05
C LYS A 38 8.34 -9.59 13.22
N ALA A 39 7.86 -8.38 13.51
CA ALA A 39 8.37 -7.57 14.62
C ALA A 39 8.16 -8.22 16.00
N THR A 40 7.09 -9.01 16.17
CA THR A 40 6.77 -9.66 17.44
C THR A 40 7.08 -11.15 17.48
N GLY A 41 7.67 -11.70 16.41
CA GLY A 41 7.90 -13.13 16.27
C GLY A 41 6.60 -13.95 16.22
N GLY A 42 5.53 -13.36 15.70
CA GLY A 42 4.20 -13.96 15.60
C GLY A 42 3.31 -13.81 16.83
N ASP A 43 3.78 -13.14 17.88
CA ASP A 43 2.97 -12.88 19.06
C ASP A 43 1.97 -11.74 18.79
N VAL A 44 0.72 -12.13 18.52
CA VAL A 44 -0.39 -11.21 18.23
C VAL A 44 -0.91 -10.45 19.45
N SER A 45 -0.49 -10.83 20.66
CA SER A 45 -0.89 -10.12 21.89
C SER A 45 -0.11 -8.80 22.09
N LYS A 46 1.04 -8.67 21.41
CA LYS A 46 1.92 -7.49 21.41
C LYS A 46 1.44 -6.42 20.43
N THR A 47 0.20 -5.97 20.62
CA THR A 47 -0.48 -5.04 19.69
C THR A 47 0.20 -3.69 19.59
N ALA A 48 0.80 -3.19 20.68
CA ALA A 48 1.54 -1.94 20.68
C ALA A 48 2.83 -2.03 19.85
N GLU A 49 3.56 -3.14 19.96
CA GLU A 49 4.76 -3.40 19.20
C GLU A 49 4.46 -3.64 17.71
N ILE A 50 3.34 -4.32 17.40
CA ILE A 50 2.84 -4.45 16.03
C ILE A 50 2.57 -3.07 15.42
N ALA A 51 1.80 -2.22 16.13
CA ALA A 51 1.47 -0.88 15.64
C ALA A 51 2.74 -0.04 15.42
N ALA A 52 3.65 -0.03 16.40
CA ALA A 52 4.91 0.72 16.30
C ALA A 52 5.81 0.24 15.14
N ALA A 53 5.85 -1.07 14.87
CA ALA A 53 6.60 -1.61 13.74
C ALA A 53 6.01 -1.18 12.40
N VAL A 54 4.68 -1.23 12.26
CA VAL A 54 3.99 -0.78 11.05
C VAL A 54 4.16 0.72 10.83
N GLU A 55 4.02 1.54 11.86
CA GLU A 55 4.19 3.00 11.80
C GLU A 55 5.61 3.44 11.40
N SER A 56 6.62 2.64 11.70
CA SER A 56 8.03 2.95 11.45
C SER A 56 8.58 2.38 10.13
N THR A 57 7.77 1.61 9.39
CA THR A 57 8.22 0.89 8.20
C THR A 57 7.69 1.53 6.91
N GLU A 58 8.55 1.66 5.91
CA GLU A 58 8.13 1.97 4.53
C GLU A 58 7.59 0.71 3.86
N ILE A 59 6.41 0.81 3.27
CA ILE A 59 5.73 -0.29 2.59
C ILE A 59 6.07 -0.22 1.10
N ASP A 60 6.69 -1.28 0.58
CA ASP A 60 7.01 -1.42 -0.84
C ASP A 60 5.78 -1.99 -1.58
N SER A 61 4.95 -1.11 -2.14
CA SER A 61 3.69 -1.49 -2.78
C SER A 61 3.79 -1.45 -4.30
N PRO A 62 2.96 -2.26 -5.02
CA PRO A 62 2.72 -2.06 -6.45
C PRO A 62 2.39 -0.61 -6.81
N ARG A 63 1.67 0.13 -5.95
CA ARG A 63 1.35 1.54 -6.20
C ARG A 63 2.50 2.53 -5.94
N GLY A 64 3.68 2.03 -5.57
CA GLY A 64 4.81 2.85 -5.14
C GLY A 64 5.01 2.78 -3.63
N LYS A 65 6.23 3.12 -3.20
CA LYS A 65 6.59 3.11 -1.79
C LYS A 65 5.78 4.13 -1.02
N PHE A 66 5.22 3.74 0.11
CA PHE A 66 4.42 4.62 0.95
C PHE A 66 4.68 4.37 2.43
N THR A 67 4.37 5.35 3.27
CA THR A 67 4.38 5.21 4.74
C THR A 67 2.98 5.45 5.29
N LEU A 68 2.75 5.14 6.57
CA LEU A 68 1.52 5.53 7.24
C LEU A 68 1.73 6.84 8.01
N SER A 69 0.71 7.69 8.02
CA SER A 69 0.66 8.86 8.89
C SER A 69 0.44 8.43 10.35
N LYS A 70 0.55 9.38 11.27
CA LYS A 70 0.20 9.13 12.70
C LYS A 70 -1.25 8.73 12.89
N ALA A 71 -2.14 9.08 11.95
CA ALA A 71 -3.54 8.67 11.94
C ALA A 71 -3.76 7.33 11.21
N HIS A 72 -2.67 6.61 10.90
CA HIS A 72 -2.65 5.32 10.20
C HIS A 72 -3.19 5.34 8.77
N ASN A 73 -3.23 6.51 8.14
CA ASN A 73 -3.63 6.64 6.73
C ASN A 73 -2.40 6.60 5.82
N PRO A 74 -2.46 6.00 4.60
CA PRO A 74 -1.33 5.99 3.69
C PRO A 74 -0.93 7.40 3.23
N ILE A 75 0.36 7.71 3.34
CA ILE A 75 1.01 8.87 2.72
C ILE A 75 1.68 8.37 1.44
N GLN A 76 1.10 8.69 0.29
CA GLN A 76 1.45 8.07 -1.00
C GLN A 76 1.32 9.06 -2.15
N ASP A 77 1.97 8.76 -3.27
CA ASP A 77 1.75 9.52 -4.50
C ASP A 77 0.34 9.27 -5.05
N ILE A 78 -0.26 10.31 -5.62
CA ILE A 78 -1.51 10.24 -6.37
C ILE A 78 -1.17 10.52 -7.83
N TYR A 79 -1.52 9.57 -8.70
CA TYR A 79 -1.20 9.63 -10.12
C TYR A 79 -2.36 10.17 -10.95
N LEU A 80 -2.03 11.03 -11.92
CA LEU A 80 -2.94 11.39 -13.00
C LEU A 80 -2.99 10.24 -14.01
N ARG A 81 -4.20 9.85 -14.41
CA ARG A 81 -4.44 8.73 -15.32
C ARG A 81 -5.37 9.13 -16.45
N GLU A 82 -5.13 8.57 -17.62
CA GLU A 82 -5.96 8.73 -18.82
C GLU A 82 -6.51 7.37 -19.24
N ALA A 83 -7.81 7.29 -19.50
CA ALA A 83 -8.43 6.09 -20.04
C ALA A 83 -8.10 5.98 -21.54
N LYS A 84 -7.39 4.92 -21.93
CA LYS A 84 -7.04 4.62 -23.33
C LYS A 84 -7.45 3.19 -23.65
N GLY A 85 -8.52 3.05 -24.43
CA GLY A 85 -9.12 1.73 -24.67
C GLY A 85 -9.61 1.12 -23.36
N GLU A 86 -9.17 -0.11 -23.07
CA GLU A 86 -9.51 -0.83 -21.84
C GLU A 86 -8.53 -0.55 -20.68
N GLU A 87 -7.54 0.31 -20.89
CA GLU A 87 -6.48 0.58 -19.92
C GLU A 87 -6.60 1.97 -19.28
N ASN A 88 -6.15 2.06 -18.02
CA ASN A 88 -5.91 3.33 -17.33
C ASN A 88 -4.41 3.60 -17.32
N VAL A 89 -3.95 4.45 -18.24
CA VAL A 89 -2.52 4.76 -18.41
C VAL A 89 -2.12 5.88 -17.46
N MET A 90 -1.07 5.66 -16.65
CA MET A 90 -0.46 6.71 -15.83
C MET A 90 0.25 7.72 -16.74
N ILE A 91 -0.11 9.00 -16.61
CA ILE A 91 0.44 10.08 -17.44
C ILE A 91 1.23 11.12 -16.63
N GLY A 92 1.24 11.00 -15.30
CA GLY A 92 2.04 11.85 -14.42
C GLY A 92 1.69 11.68 -12.95
N VAL A 93 2.47 12.32 -12.09
CA VAL A 93 2.17 12.45 -10.66
C VAL A 93 1.33 13.70 -10.47
N ALA A 94 0.12 13.56 -9.94
CA ALA A 94 -0.76 14.69 -9.64
C ALA A 94 -0.39 15.34 -8.30
N VAL A 95 -0.10 14.52 -7.28
CA VAL A 95 0.37 14.96 -5.97
C VAL A 95 1.38 13.95 -5.43
N GLU A 96 2.57 14.41 -5.08
CA GLU A 96 3.58 13.56 -4.41
C GLU A 96 3.24 13.43 -2.92
N LYS A 97 3.35 12.22 -2.37
CA LYS A 97 3.23 11.93 -0.93
C LYS A 97 2.06 12.67 -0.26
N LEU A 98 0.86 12.56 -0.84
CA LEU A 98 -0.34 13.18 -0.30
C LEU A 98 -0.62 12.62 1.10
N ASP A 99 -0.59 13.50 2.08
CA ASP A 99 -0.94 13.21 3.47
C ASP A 99 -2.38 13.66 3.76
N ASP A 100 -3.13 12.84 4.49
CA ASP A 100 -4.46 13.20 4.97
C ASP A 100 -4.33 14.12 6.20
N PRO A 101 -4.92 15.33 6.18
CA PRO A 101 -4.94 16.21 7.34
C PRO A 101 -5.54 15.59 8.61
N ALA A 102 -6.23 14.45 8.49
CA ALA A 102 -6.78 13.66 9.59
C ALA A 102 -7.67 14.48 10.53
N LYS A 103 -8.46 15.40 9.94
CA LYS A 103 -9.27 16.37 10.69
C LYS A 103 -10.26 15.63 11.59
N GLY A 104 -10.06 15.75 12.91
CA GLY A 104 -10.89 15.12 13.92
C GLY A 104 -10.28 13.88 14.58
N CYS A 105 -9.15 13.37 14.07
CA CYS A 105 -8.37 12.35 14.76
C CYS A 105 -7.83 12.91 16.09
N ARG A 106 -7.97 12.12 17.17
CA ARG A 106 -7.42 12.42 18.50
C ARG A 106 -6.55 11.23 18.89
N LEU A 107 -5.24 11.46 18.92
CA LEU A 107 -4.21 10.48 19.27
C LEU A 107 -4.10 10.33 20.79
#